data_AF-A0A7C4IRY7-F1
#
_entry.id   AF-A0A7C4IRY7-F1
#
_cell.length_a   1.000
_cell.length_b   1.000
_cell.length_c   1.000
_cell.angle_alpha   90.00
_cell.angle_beta   90.00
_cell.angle_gamma   90.00
#
_symmetry.space_group_name_H-M   'P 1'
#
loop_
_entity.id
_entity.type
_entity.pdbx_description
1 polymer ?
#
loop_
_entity_poly.entity_id
_entity_poly.type
_entity_poly.pdbx_seq_one_letter_code
_entity_poly.pdbx_strand_id
1 'polypeptide(L)'
;MHPGRGDVFRSGRFVSSGLTGRHRPAASSALRSRCSSAPLAANSLQCYPDNDSDWRFSAIFWAGTGSASGGAGACSGRRRQKTAGRRRRVPRRRPPPDLERFPLLRRHAMKVTTEMMVQWLQRLMGVDPSWPKQPIGKYLEAIPRLECLGGVPAGTPVLVRGDVDAKPGKTVGEGDIRLRSMKETLEFGRQRGWKQIIFGHIGREPEKSLAKVKDRLAEILGCSVGFVEDWYDPATGTITAAAVAQINALPNGGVLVLQNTRKYEIERVLWKAKPADIPALAPKLAALANEFAEKIATVYVHEAFSAGSLDASSVVVPAAMNQVALGKYEGEQFDGPLNDCLRAQMVIFSGLKIDKLDDLQAMIDRGTIRKVIAAGSLAMALKKADAELAGRQFDLGLSEDPAHSDKPYFIPRNRIEQAKQMLSQG
;
A
#
# COMPACT_ATOMS: atom_id res chain seq x y z
N MET A 1 19.54 -5.87 63.01
CA MET A 1 20.86 -5.30 62.65
C MET A 1 20.65 -4.23 61.58
N HIS A 2 20.79 -2.96 61.95
CA HIS A 2 21.15 -1.85 61.04
C HIS A 2 22.69 -1.87 60.82
N PRO A 3 23.31 -1.03 59.96
CA PRO A 3 22.85 0.21 59.30
C PRO A 3 23.23 0.28 57.78
N GLY A 4 22.88 1.30 56.97
CA GLY A 4 22.13 2.51 57.24
C GLY A 4 22.13 3.52 56.07
N ARG A 5 21.13 4.41 56.17
CA ARG A 5 21.05 5.86 55.85
C ARG A 5 21.21 6.30 54.37
N GLY A 6 20.39 7.21 53.84
CA GLY A 6 19.46 8.12 54.52
C GLY A 6 18.48 8.84 53.57
N ASP A 7 17.50 9.43 54.24
CA ASP A 7 16.34 10.19 53.78
C ASP A 7 16.65 11.43 52.91
N VAL A 8 15.69 11.91 52.12
CA VAL A 8 14.82 13.05 52.49
C VAL A 8 13.78 13.37 51.39
N PHE A 9 12.53 13.43 51.87
CA PHE A 9 11.23 13.97 51.43
C PHE A 9 11.27 15.33 50.65
N ARG A 10 10.49 15.60 49.59
CA ARG A 10 9.02 15.84 49.35
C ARG A 10 8.69 17.31 49.06
N SER A 11 7.62 17.47 48.26
CA SER A 11 6.63 18.57 48.19
C SER A 11 6.99 19.83 47.38
N GLY A 12 6.09 20.47 46.64
CA GLY A 12 4.65 20.26 46.40
C GLY A 12 4.09 21.33 45.43
N ARG A 13 2.92 21.02 44.82
CA ARG A 13 1.68 21.82 44.54
C ARG A 13 1.79 23.36 44.37
N PHE A 14 0.95 24.12 43.64
CA PHE A 14 -0.13 24.01 42.64
C PHE A 14 -0.70 25.46 42.48
N VAL A 15 -1.48 25.74 41.42
CA VAL A 15 -2.50 26.82 41.26
C VAL A 15 -2.11 28.18 40.63
N SER A 16 -3.09 28.65 39.85
CA SER A 16 -3.28 29.79 38.96
C SER A 16 -3.45 31.19 39.61
N SER A 17 -3.36 32.23 38.78
CA SER A 17 -4.33 33.36 38.73
C SER A 17 -3.98 34.31 37.58
N GLY A 18 -5.00 34.90 36.95
CA GLY A 18 -4.87 35.96 35.94
C GLY A 18 -5.14 37.35 36.53
N LEU A 19 -4.97 38.40 35.71
CA LEU A 19 -5.60 39.74 35.74
C LEU A 19 -4.94 40.62 34.65
N THR A 20 -5.64 40.93 33.56
CA THR A 20 -6.23 42.26 33.20
C THR A 20 -5.27 43.43 32.99
N GLY A 21 -5.33 44.06 31.81
CA GLY A 21 -4.83 45.42 31.56
C GLY A 21 -5.04 45.88 30.11
N ARG A 22 -6.00 46.78 29.88
CA ARG A 22 -6.26 47.48 28.60
C ARG A 22 -5.24 48.63 28.42
N HIS A 23 -4.80 48.91 27.20
CA HIS A 23 -4.71 50.26 26.62
C HIS A 23 -4.35 50.20 25.10
N ARG A 24 -5.11 50.93 24.28
CA ARG A 24 -4.79 51.43 22.92
C ARG A 24 -4.58 52.96 23.05
N PRO A 25 -4.22 53.72 21.98
CA PRO A 25 -3.07 53.62 21.07
C PRO A 25 -2.34 55.00 20.97
N ALA A 26 -1.18 55.09 20.31
CA ALA A 26 -0.65 56.38 19.87
C ALA A 26 -0.02 56.27 18.47
N ALA A 27 -0.42 57.21 17.62
CA ALA A 27 0.01 57.37 16.24
C ALA A 27 1.25 58.29 16.17
N SER A 28 2.14 58.12 15.19
CA SER A 28 2.53 59.20 14.26
C SER A 28 3.65 58.80 13.29
N SER A 29 3.41 59.22 12.03
CA SER A 29 4.35 59.72 11.02
C SER A 29 5.46 58.80 10.47
N ALA A 30 5.37 58.33 9.23
CA ALA A 30 5.63 59.06 7.98
C ALA A 30 7.12 59.39 7.77
N LEU A 31 7.83 58.52 7.03
CA LEU A 31 8.93 58.93 6.16
C LEU A 31 8.87 58.13 4.85
N ARG A 32 8.83 58.89 3.75
CA ARG A 32 8.84 58.43 2.36
C ARG A 32 10.28 58.17 1.89
N SER A 33 10.35 57.42 0.77
CA SER A 33 11.44 57.33 -0.21
C SER A 33 12.50 56.25 0.11
N ARG A 34 13.00 55.43 -0.82
CA ARG A 34 13.04 55.48 -2.29
C ARG A 34 12.89 54.07 -2.89
N CYS A 35 12.24 54.00 -4.05
CA CYS A 35 12.40 52.93 -5.01
C CYS A 35 13.83 52.94 -5.57
N SER A 36 14.48 51.79 -5.56
CA SER A 36 15.59 51.48 -6.45
C SER A 36 15.42 50.04 -6.93
N SER A 37 14.87 49.92 -8.14
CA SER A 37 14.79 48.69 -8.92
C SER A 37 16.17 48.30 -9.42
N ALA A 38 16.66 47.13 -9.01
CA ALA A 38 17.75 46.42 -9.69
C ALA A 38 17.14 45.21 -10.44
N PRO A 39 17.50 44.98 -11.72
CA PRO A 39 16.88 43.94 -12.53
C PRO A 39 17.40 42.56 -12.13
N LEU A 40 16.47 41.65 -11.80
CA LEU A 40 16.73 40.21 -11.77
C LEU A 40 16.91 39.73 -13.22
N ALA A 41 18.09 39.17 -13.50
CA ALA A 41 18.40 38.53 -14.76
C ALA A 41 17.40 37.40 -15.04
N ALA A 42 16.51 37.61 -16.00
CA ALA A 42 15.72 36.56 -16.61
C ALA A 42 16.64 35.76 -17.54
N ASN A 43 17.06 34.57 -17.09
CA ASN A 43 17.62 33.59 -18.03
C ASN A 43 16.47 33.05 -18.88
N SER A 44 16.44 33.50 -20.12
CA SER A 44 15.57 33.07 -21.20
C SER A 44 15.57 31.56 -21.39
N LEU A 45 14.38 30.94 -21.40
CA LEU A 45 14.18 29.62 -21.99
C LEU A 45 14.47 29.73 -23.49
N GLN A 46 15.57 29.13 -23.94
CA GLN A 46 15.86 28.98 -25.35
C GLN A 46 15.25 27.65 -25.82
N CYS A 47 14.18 27.72 -26.60
CA CYS A 47 13.60 26.59 -27.29
C CYS A 47 14.51 26.19 -28.45
N TYR A 48 15.05 24.98 -28.40
CA TYR A 48 15.71 24.33 -29.55
C TYR A 48 14.76 23.28 -30.14
N PRO A 49 14.77 23.08 -31.48
CA PRO A 49 13.86 22.18 -32.17
C PRO A 49 14.08 20.71 -31.78
N ASP A 50 13.00 19.95 -31.83
CA ASP A 50 12.90 18.53 -31.48
C ASP A 50 13.81 17.65 -32.35
N ASN A 51 14.59 16.78 -31.70
CA ASN A 51 15.20 15.61 -32.32
C ASN A 51 14.80 14.37 -31.49
N ASP A 52 14.34 13.34 -32.19
CA ASP A 52 13.49 12.24 -31.73
C ASP A 52 14.20 11.12 -30.92
N SER A 53 15.29 11.41 -30.22
CA SER A 53 16.04 10.36 -29.49
C SER A 53 16.77 10.77 -28.20
N ASP A 54 16.61 12.00 -27.70
CA ASP A 54 17.34 12.46 -26.50
C ASP A 54 16.46 12.56 -25.25
N TRP A 55 16.80 11.78 -24.24
CA TRP A 55 16.26 11.88 -22.88
C TRP A 55 16.78 13.14 -22.18
N ARG A 56 15.91 13.83 -21.42
CA ARG A 56 16.29 15.06 -20.69
C ARG A 56 16.07 14.91 -19.19
N PHE A 57 17.16 14.94 -18.43
CA PHE A 57 17.14 15.09 -16.98
C PHE A 57 16.92 16.55 -16.58
N SER A 58 16.06 16.80 -15.58
CA SER A 58 15.91 18.13 -14.99
C SER A 58 15.76 17.98 -13.48
N ALA A 59 16.77 18.47 -12.74
CA ALA A 59 16.74 18.54 -11.28
C ALA A 59 16.20 19.90 -10.84
N ILE A 60 15.13 19.91 -10.04
CA ILE A 60 14.55 21.14 -9.48
C ILE A 60 14.91 21.19 -7.98
N PHE A 61 15.42 22.33 -7.52
CA PHE A 61 15.71 22.59 -6.12
C PHE A 61 14.52 23.29 -5.47
N TRP A 62 14.03 22.75 -4.34
CA TRP A 62 13.15 23.50 -3.45
C TRP A 62 13.94 23.87 -2.19
N ALA A 63 14.48 25.09 -2.17
CA ALA A 63 15.01 25.72 -0.96
C ALA A 63 13.82 26.27 -0.16
N GLY A 64 13.19 25.43 0.65
CA GLY A 64 12.13 25.89 1.54
C GLY A 64 12.70 26.53 2.81
N THR A 65 12.85 27.85 2.85
CA THR A 65 12.84 28.59 4.12
C THR A 65 11.39 28.83 4.52
N GLY A 66 10.97 28.27 5.65
CA GLY A 66 9.59 28.35 6.11
C GLY A 66 9.15 29.76 6.50
N SER A 67 7.90 30.10 6.19
CA SER A 67 6.99 30.71 7.15
C SER A 67 5.55 30.42 6.72
N ALA A 68 4.76 29.89 7.63
CA ALA A 68 3.32 29.76 7.49
C ALA A 68 2.68 31.07 7.96
N SER A 69 1.85 31.70 7.12
CA SER A 69 0.79 32.60 7.55
C SER A 69 -0.32 32.61 6.50
N GLY A 70 -1.57 32.60 6.98
CA GLY A 70 -2.75 32.22 6.22
C GLY A 70 -3.36 33.31 5.34
N GLY A 71 -4.48 32.94 4.72
CA GLY A 71 -5.36 33.88 4.02
C GLY A 71 -6.35 33.16 3.12
N ALA A 72 -7.51 32.80 3.68
CA ALA A 72 -8.68 32.42 2.90
C ALA A 72 -9.18 33.65 2.13
N GLY A 73 -9.00 33.65 0.80
CA GLY A 73 -9.53 34.65 -0.11
C GLY A 73 -10.47 33.99 -1.10
N ALA A 74 -11.78 34.13 -0.88
CA ALA A 74 -12.79 33.79 -1.85
C ALA A 74 -12.66 34.70 -3.07
N CYS A 75 -12.57 34.12 -4.27
CA CYS A 75 -12.71 34.87 -5.51
C CYS A 75 -13.75 34.18 -6.40
N SER A 76 -14.91 34.82 -6.45
CA SER A 76 -16.07 34.50 -7.27
C SER A 76 -15.81 34.74 -8.76
N GLY A 77 -16.37 33.87 -9.58
CA GLY A 77 -16.88 34.25 -10.91
C GLY A 77 -15.98 33.89 -12.10
N ARG A 78 -16.21 32.72 -12.69
CA ARG A 78 -16.07 32.55 -14.15
C ARG A 78 -17.23 31.77 -14.74
N ARG A 79 -17.83 32.40 -15.76
CA ARG A 79 -18.94 31.95 -16.59
C ARG A 79 -18.69 30.56 -17.16
N ARG A 80 -19.69 29.68 -17.03
CA ARG A 80 -19.80 28.42 -17.79
C ARG A 80 -20.05 28.73 -19.27
N GLN A 81 -19.08 28.46 -20.13
CA GLN A 81 -19.36 28.17 -21.54
C GLN A 81 -19.68 26.66 -21.65
N LYS A 82 -20.91 26.36 -22.10
CA LYS A 82 -21.34 25.00 -22.43
C LYS A 82 -20.74 24.62 -23.79
N THR A 83 -19.75 23.74 -23.80
CA THR A 83 -19.38 22.98 -25.00
C THR A 83 -19.98 21.58 -24.91
N ALA A 84 -20.82 21.26 -25.89
CA ALA A 84 -21.47 19.96 -26.02
C ALA A 84 -20.45 18.90 -26.45
N GLY A 85 -19.85 18.20 -25.48
CA GLY A 85 -18.98 17.06 -25.73
C GLY A 85 -19.80 15.79 -26.00
N ARG A 86 -19.75 15.30 -27.25
CA ARG A 86 -20.22 13.96 -27.66
C ARG A 86 -19.64 12.89 -26.73
N ARG A 87 -20.48 12.19 -25.97
CA ARG A 87 -20.10 10.96 -25.25
C ARG A 87 -19.71 9.89 -26.26
N ARG A 88 -18.42 9.55 -26.35
CA ARG A 88 -17.98 8.31 -27.01
C ARG A 88 -18.47 7.14 -26.17
N ARG A 89 -19.34 6.30 -26.73
CA ARG A 89 -19.74 5.02 -26.14
C ARG A 89 -18.51 4.11 -26.07
N VAL A 90 -18.16 3.67 -24.87
CA VAL A 90 -17.24 2.54 -24.67
C VAL A 90 -17.92 1.29 -25.25
N PRO A 91 -17.25 0.48 -26.08
CA PRO A 91 -17.84 -0.75 -26.59
C PRO A 91 -18.05 -1.72 -25.42
N ARG A 92 -19.29 -2.17 -25.19
CA ARG A 92 -19.54 -3.33 -24.33
C ARG A 92 -18.85 -4.52 -24.96
N ARG A 93 -17.82 -5.07 -24.30
CA ARG A 93 -17.21 -6.35 -24.68
C ARG A 93 -18.30 -7.42 -24.60
N ARG A 94 -18.48 -8.19 -25.68
CA ARG A 94 -19.29 -9.40 -25.64
C ARG A 94 -18.60 -10.40 -24.70
N PRO A 95 -19.33 -11.11 -23.83
CA PRO A 95 -18.76 -12.24 -23.14
C PRO A 95 -18.33 -13.30 -24.17
N PRO A 96 -17.28 -14.09 -23.90
CA PRO A 96 -16.92 -15.20 -24.77
C PRO A 96 -18.11 -16.15 -24.94
N PRO A 97 -18.31 -16.75 -26.13
CA PRO A 97 -19.30 -17.81 -26.30
C PRO A 97 -18.84 -19.06 -25.54
N ASP A 98 -19.80 -19.81 -25.01
CA ASP A 98 -19.67 -20.98 -24.12
C ASP A 98 -19.32 -20.71 -22.64
N LEU A 99 -20.33 -20.22 -21.92
CA LEU A 99 -20.50 -20.47 -20.47
C LEU A 99 -21.81 -21.24 -20.22
N GLU A 100 -22.17 -22.17 -21.10
CA GLU A 100 -23.28 -23.09 -20.85
C GLU A 100 -22.82 -24.33 -20.08
N ARG A 101 -23.36 -24.47 -18.87
CA ARG A 101 -23.56 -25.72 -18.12
C ARG A 101 -22.29 -26.51 -17.75
N PHE A 102 -21.56 -26.02 -16.77
CA PHE A 102 -20.81 -26.93 -15.89
C PHE A 102 -21.76 -27.49 -14.82
N PRO A 103 -21.98 -28.82 -14.75
CA PRO A 103 -22.68 -29.40 -13.61
C PRO A 103 -21.90 -29.08 -12.34
N LEU A 104 -22.61 -28.64 -11.29
CA LEU A 104 -22.12 -28.45 -9.93
C LEU A 104 -21.71 -29.81 -9.33
N LEU A 105 -20.64 -30.40 -9.87
CA LEU A 105 -19.84 -31.35 -9.13
C LEU A 105 -19.35 -30.59 -7.89
N ARG A 106 -19.66 -31.12 -6.70
CA ARG A 106 -18.95 -30.76 -5.47
C ARG A 106 -17.47 -31.03 -5.71
N ARG A 107 -16.76 -30.07 -6.30
CA ARG A 107 -15.30 -30.05 -6.38
C ARG A 107 -14.84 -29.95 -4.94
N HIS A 108 -14.50 -31.09 -4.35
CA HIS A 108 -13.75 -31.12 -3.11
C HIS A 108 -12.53 -30.21 -3.34
N ALA A 109 -12.30 -29.26 -2.44
CA ALA A 109 -11.14 -28.40 -2.52
C ALA A 109 -9.91 -29.27 -2.75
N MET A 110 -9.10 -28.95 -3.77
CA MET A 110 -7.89 -29.72 -3.99
C MET A 110 -7.00 -29.54 -2.76
N LYS A 111 -6.80 -30.64 -2.02
CA LYS A 111 -5.97 -30.63 -0.83
C LYS A 111 -4.54 -30.28 -1.24
N VAL A 112 -4.02 -29.21 -0.69
CA VAL A 112 -2.65 -28.76 -0.93
C VAL A 112 -1.72 -29.71 -0.20
N THR A 113 -0.87 -30.43 -0.93
CA THR A 113 0.15 -31.29 -0.32
C THR A 113 1.37 -30.47 0.09
N THR A 114 2.23 -31.05 0.94
CA THR A 114 3.51 -30.44 1.32
C THR A 114 4.36 -30.16 0.09
N GLU A 115 4.42 -31.08 -0.87
CA GLU A 115 5.23 -30.96 -2.09
C GLU A 115 4.74 -29.80 -2.97
N MET A 116 3.42 -29.66 -3.12
CA MET A 116 2.83 -28.52 -3.82
C MET A 116 3.20 -27.20 -3.14
N MET A 117 3.13 -27.16 -1.81
CA MET A 117 3.50 -25.96 -1.05
C MET A 117 5.01 -25.66 -1.13
N VAL A 118 5.88 -26.67 -1.17
CA VAL A 118 7.32 -26.47 -1.42
C VAL A 118 7.54 -25.77 -2.76
N GLN A 119 6.94 -26.29 -3.84
CA GLN A 119 7.06 -25.69 -5.17
C GLN A 119 6.50 -24.26 -5.21
N TRP A 120 5.36 -24.04 -4.55
CA TRP A 120 4.74 -22.73 -4.41
C TRP A 120 5.65 -21.72 -3.70
N LEU A 121 6.21 -22.10 -2.55
CA LEU A 121 7.11 -21.24 -1.77
C LEU A 121 8.43 -20.98 -2.48
N GLN A 122 8.99 -21.98 -3.15
CA GLN A 122 10.17 -21.79 -3.98
C GLN A 122 9.89 -20.71 -5.04
N ARG A 123 8.71 -20.76 -5.70
CA ARG A 123 8.29 -19.77 -6.71
C ARG A 123 8.10 -18.39 -6.14
N LEU A 124 7.42 -18.29 -5.01
CA LEU A 124 7.23 -17.03 -4.30
C LEU A 124 8.56 -16.38 -3.90
N MET A 125 9.56 -17.18 -3.53
CA MET A 125 10.86 -16.73 -3.06
C MET A 125 11.92 -16.61 -4.17
N GLY A 126 11.55 -16.87 -5.43
CA GLY A 126 12.46 -16.76 -6.57
C GLY A 126 13.68 -17.69 -6.48
N VAL A 127 13.52 -18.88 -5.92
CA VAL A 127 14.62 -19.85 -5.72
C VAL A 127 15.22 -20.30 -7.06
N ASP A 128 14.36 -20.56 -8.04
CA ASP A 128 14.77 -20.91 -9.39
C ASP A 128 14.68 -19.66 -10.30
N PRO A 129 15.83 -19.10 -10.74
CA PRO A 129 15.83 -17.94 -11.62
C PRO A 129 15.36 -18.26 -13.05
N SER A 130 15.30 -19.54 -13.43
CA SER A 130 14.84 -19.98 -14.76
C SER A 130 13.33 -19.89 -14.92
N TRP A 131 12.58 -19.73 -13.83
CA TRP A 131 11.13 -19.63 -13.92
C TRP A 131 10.68 -18.41 -14.71
N PRO A 132 9.72 -18.59 -15.64
CA PRO A 132 9.28 -17.52 -16.51
C PRO A 132 8.62 -16.43 -15.66
N LYS A 133 9.30 -15.27 -15.59
CA LYS A 133 8.74 -14.04 -15.06
C LYS A 133 7.86 -13.42 -16.13
N GLN A 134 6.58 -13.27 -15.83
CA GLN A 134 5.64 -12.61 -16.72
C GLN A 134 5.56 -11.12 -16.37
N PRO A 135 5.27 -10.23 -17.34
CA PRO A 135 4.90 -8.86 -17.02
C PRO A 135 3.69 -8.83 -16.09
N ILE A 136 3.60 -7.83 -15.20
CA ILE A 136 2.49 -7.72 -14.23
C ILE A 136 1.10 -7.81 -14.89
N GLY A 137 0.94 -7.23 -16.08
CA GLY A 137 -0.32 -7.30 -16.84
C GLY A 137 -0.77 -8.74 -17.14
N LYS A 138 0.16 -9.66 -17.41
CA LYS A 138 -0.16 -11.08 -17.67
C LYS A 138 -0.66 -11.80 -16.42
N TYR A 139 -0.10 -11.49 -15.26
CA TYR A 139 -0.64 -11.99 -14.00
C TYR A 139 -2.04 -11.42 -13.73
N LEU A 140 -2.23 -10.12 -13.93
CA LEU A 140 -3.52 -9.45 -13.73
C LEU A 140 -4.63 -9.94 -14.66
N GLU A 141 -4.29 -10.31 -15.91
CA GLU A 141 -5.18 -10.96 -16.88
C GLU A 141 -5.65 -12.34 -16.40
N ALA A 142 -4.81 -13.08 -15.67
CA ALA A 142 -5.11 -14.43 -15.20
C ALA A 142 -5.94 -14.47 -13.91
N ILE A 143 -5.95 -13.39 -13.12
CA ILE A 143 -6.69 -13.34 -11.86
C ILE A 143 -8.16 -12.99 -12.14
N PRO A 144 -9.15 -13.79 -11.71
CA PRO A 144 -10.56 -13.45 -11.89
C PRO A 144 -10.96 -12.15 -11.17
N ARG A 145 -11.99 -11.46 -11.68
CA ARG A 145 -12.61 -10.31 -11.02
C ARG A 145 -13.82 -10.76 -10.21
N LEU A 146 -14.29 -9.91 -9.29
CA LEU A 146 -15.39 -10.21 -8.38
C LEU A 146 -16.64 -10.73 -9.10
N GLU A 147 -16.93 -10.21 -10.30
CA GLU A 147 -18.08 -10.60 -11.11
C GLU A 147 -18.03 -12.07 -11.57
N CYS A 148 -16.84 -12.65 -11.70
CA CYS A 148 -16.66 -14.07 -12.04
C CYS A 148 -17.23 -15.00 -10.96
N LEU A 149 -17.35 -14.51 -9.72
CA LEU A 149 -17.97 -15.25 -8.62
C LEU A 149 -19.50 -15.14 -8.62
N GLY A 150 -20.12 -14.50 -9.62
CA GLY A 150 -21.57 -14.26 -9.66
C GLY A 150 -22.45 -15.50 -9.60
N GLY A 151 -21.92 -16.69 -9.94
CA GLY A 151 -22.61 -17.98 -9.82
C GLY A 151 -22.51 -18.64 -8.44
N VAL A 152 -21.78 -18.05 -7.48
CA VAL A 152 -21.66 -18.58 -6.11
C VAL A 152 -23.01 -18.47 -5.40
N PRO A 153 -23.61 -19.59 -4.91
CA PRO A 153 -24.93 -19.58 -4.29
C PRO A 153 -25.03 -18.73 -3.02
N ALA A 154 -26.22 -18.23 -2.74
CA ALA A 154 -26.52 -17.59 -1.46
C ALA A 154 -26.26 -18.55 -0.29
N GLY A 155 -25.81 -18.01 0.85
CA GLY A 155 -25.43 -18.77 2.03
C GLY A 155 -24.03 -19.38 1.98
N THR A 156 -23.33 -19.31 0.84
CA THR A 156 -21.95 -19.78 0.73
C THR A 156 -21.00 -18.89 1.56
N PRO A 157 -20.14 -19.48 2.41
CA PRO A 157 -19.02 -18.78 3.02
C PRO A 157 -18.02 -18.27 1.97
N VAL A 158 -17.67 -16.99 2.05
CA VAL A 158 -16.66 -16.35 1.21
C VAL A 158 -15.64 -15.66 2.09
N LEU A 159 -14.37 -16.05 1.95
CA LEU A 159 -13.27 -15.44 2.67
C LEU A 159 -12.84 -14.16 1.96
N VAL A 160 -12.73 -13.05 2.70
CA VAL A 160 -12.33 -11.74 2.16
C VAL A 160 -11.08 -11.27 2.87
N ARG A 161 -9.92 -11.33 2.19
CA ARG A 161 -8.67 -10.77 2.71
C ARG A 161 -8.74 -9.25 2.58
N GLY A 162 -9.16 -8.57 3.64
CA GLY A 162 -9.44 -7.13 3.61
C GLY A 162 -8.28 -6.26 4.09
N ASP A 163 -8.16 -5.05 3.55
CA ASP A 163 -7.30 -3.97 4.07
C ASP A 163 -7.91 -3.37 5.36
N VAL A 164 -7.77 -4.10 6.46
CA VAL A 164 -8.34 -3.73 7.77
C VAL A 164 -7.36 -2.99 8.68
N ASP A 165 -6.17 -2.65 8.19
CA ASP A 165 -5.16 -1.85 8.92
C ASP A 165 -5.55 -0.36 8.90
N ALA A 166 -6.73 -0.09 9.45
CA ALA A 166 -7.33 1.22 9.59
C ALA A 166 -7.30 1.67 11.04
N LYS A 167 -7.30 2.98 11.26
CA LYS A 167 -7.40 3.58 12.60
C LYS A 167 -8.65 4.47 12.63
N PRO A 168 -9.85 3.90 12.72
CA PRO A 168 -11.10 4.67 12.70
C PRO A 168 -11.08 5.78 13.76
N GLY A 169 -11.35 7.00 13.32
CA GLY A 169 -11.58 8.17 14.16
C GLY A 169 -13.00 8.19 14.72
N LYS A 170 -13.47 9.37 15.15
CA LYS A 170 -14.77 9.49 15.82
C LYS A 170 -15.95 9.29 14.87
N THR A 171 -15.79 9.72 13.62
CA THR A 171 -16.86 9.69 12.61
C THR A 171 -16.40 8.97 11.35
N VAL A 172 -17.36 8.45 10.57
CA VAL A 172 -17.09 7.85 9.27
C VAL A 172 -16.43 8.89 8.35
N GLY A 173 -15.29 8.52 7.75
CA GLY A 173 -14.44 9.41 6.96
C GLY A 173 -13.09 9.72 7.62
N GLU A 174 -12.97 9.55 8.94
CA GLU A 174 -11.72 9.76 9.68
C GLU A 174 -10.96 8.44 9.83
N GLY A 175 -9.80 8.30 9.17
CA GLY A 175 -8.89 7.16 9.37
C GLY A 175 -9.42 5.80 8.91
N ASP A 176 -10.53 5.77 8.16
CA ASP A 176 -11.26 4.56 7.74
C ASP A 176 -11.32 4.36 6.22
N ILE A 177 -10.50 5.11 5.45
CA ILE A 177 -10.51 5.06 3.98
C ILE A 177 -10.35 3.65 3.44
N ARG A 178 -9.50 2.83 4.08
CA ARG A 178 -9.25 1.42 3.72
C ARG A 178 -10.47 0.53 3.93
N LEU A 179 -11.33 0.85 4.91
CA LEU A 179 -12.57 0.11 5.15
C LEU A 179 -13.66 0.55 4.16
N ARG A 180 -13.73 1.87 3.88
CA ARG A 180 -14.68 2.42 2.93
C ARG A 180 -14.40 1.98 1.49
N SER A 181 -13.14 1.76 1.12
CA SER A 181 -12.79 1.27 -0.21
C SER A 181 -13.33 -0.14 -0.47
N MET A 182 -13.42 -0.99 0.55
CA MET A 182 -13.98 -2.34 0.43
C MET A 182 -15.51 -2.38 0.37
N LYS A 183 -16.20 -1.26 0.62
CA LYS A 183 -17.66 -1.23 0.78
C LYS A 183 -18.39 -1.88 -0.39
N GLU A 184 -17.99 -1.57 -1.61
CA GLU A 184 -18.68 -2.07 -2.79
C GLU A 184 -18.52 -3.59 -2.98
N THR A 185 -17.34 -4.13 -2.64
CA THR A 185 -17.08 -5.57 -2.63
C THR A 185 -17.92 -6.29 -1.59
N LEU A 186 -17.98 -5.72 -0.38
CA LEU A 186 -18.79 -6.29 0.69
C LEU A 186 -20.27 -6.24 0.34
N GLU A 187 -20.79 -5.12 -0.17
CA GLU A 187 -22.18 -5.01 -0.62
C GLU A 187 -22.51 -5.96 -1.76
N PHE A 188 -21.60 -6.17 -2.71
CA PHE A 188 -21.78 -7.15 -3.79
C PHE A 188 -22.04 -8.57 -3.26
N GLY A 189 -21.27 -8.98 -2.24
CA GLY A 189 -21.44 -10.28 -1.60
C GLY A 189 -22.68 -10.35 -0.71
N ARG A 190 -22.99 -9.29 0.04
CA ARG A 190 -24.19 -9.21 0.91
C ARG A 190 -25.47 -9.34 0.09
N GLN A 191 -25.57 -8.63 -1.02
CA GLN A 191 -26.74 -8.65 -1.92
C GLN A 191 -26.96 -10.03 -2.57
N ARG A 192 -25.90 -10.84 -2.68
CA ARG A 192 -25.96 -12.23 -3.16
C ARG A 192 -26.20 -13.24 -2.04
N GLY A 193 -26.35 -12.77 -0.80
CA GLY A 193 -26.55 -13.61 0.36
C GLY A 193 -25.31 -14.38 0.79
N TRP A 194 -24.10 -14.01 0.35
CA TRP A 194 -22.86 -14.66 0.80
C TRP A 194 -22.61 -14.38 2.28
N LYS A 195 -22.09 -15.39 2.99
CA LYS A 195 -21.62 -15.26 4.36
C LYS A 195 -20.17 -14.79 4.28
N GLN A 196 -19.91 -13.51 4.53
CA GLN A 196 -18.58 -12.93 4.30
C GLN A 196 -17.74 -12.96 5.55
N ILE A 197 -16.59 -13.64 5.48
CA ILE A 197 -15.61 -13.76 6.56
C ILE A 197 -14.42 -12.87 6.21
N ILE A 198 -14.38 -11.70 6.82
CA ILE A 198 -13.29 -10.74 6.64
C ILE A 198 -12.15 -11.14 7.56
N PHE A 199 -10.95 -11.26 7.01
CA PHE A 199 -9.74 -11.52 7.78
C PHE A 199 -8.60 -10.68 7.24
N GLY A 200 -7.75 -10.18 8.13
CA GLY A 200 -6.91 -9.04 7.86
C GLY A 200 -6.01 -8.75 9.05
N HIS A 201 -5.03 -7.86 8.88
CA HIS A 201 -4.17 -7.45 9.98
C HIS A 201 -4.32 -5.97 10.32
N ILE A 202 -3.89 -5.59 11.54
CA ILE A 202 -3.68 -4.21 11.95
C ILE A 202 -2.32 -4.08 12.65
N GLY A 203 -1.50 -3.13 12.21
CA GLY A 203 -0.13 -2.97 12.71
C GLY A 203 0.74 -4.23 12.58
N ARG A 204 1.80 -4.31 13.39
CA ARG A 204 2.71 -5.48 13.47
C ARG A 204 2.65 -6.18 14.83
N GLU A 205 2.05 -5.52 15.81
CA GLU A 205 1.94 -5.91 17.20
C GLU A 205 0.78 -6.91 17.37
N PRO A 206 1.03 -8.14 17.89
CA PRO A 206 0.02 -9.18 18.05
C PRO A 206 -1.20 -8.79 18.89
N GLU A 207 -1.02 -7.84 19.82
CA GLU A 207 -2.03 -7.43 20.80
C GLU A 207 -3.06 -6.45 20.22
N LYS A 208 -2.81 -5.91 19.02
CA LYS A 208 -3.76 -5.00 18.37
C LYS A 208 -5.01 -5.74 17.95
N SER A 209 -6.16 -5.25 18.42
CA SER A 209 -7.48 -5.82 18.13
C SER A 209 -8.17 -5.15 16.95
N LEU A 210 -8.90 -5.94 16.16
CA LEU A 210 -9.79 -5.48 15.09
C LEU A 210 -11.21 -5.14 15.57
N ALA A 211 -11.50 -5.16 16.87
CA ALA A 211 -12.84 -4.84 17.39
C ALA A 211 -13.35 -3.46 16.91
N LYS A 212 -12.51 -2.41 17.00
CA LYS A 212 -12.84 -1.07 16.48
C LYS A 212 -13.07 -1.04 14.97
N VAL A 213 -12.36 -1.88 14.23
CA VAL A 213 -12.51 -2.00 12.78
C VAL A 213 -13.84 -2.68 12.44
N LYS A 214 -14.21 -3.74 13.18
CA LYS A 214 -15.52 -4.38 13.08
C LYS A 214 -16.66 -3.39 13.33
N ASP A 215 -16.55 -2.56 14.36
CA ASP A 215 -17.59 -1.56 14.67
C ASP A 215 -17.69 -0.51 13.56
N ARG A 216 -16.55 -0.02 13.04
CA ARG A 216 -16.56 0.90 11.90
C ARG A 216 -17.12 0.25 10.62
N LEU A 217 -16.84 -1.03 10.36
CA LEU A 217 -17.44 -1.73 9.23
C LEU A 217 -18.96 -1.84 9.37
N ALA A 218 -19.47 -2.07 10.58
CA ALA A 218 -20.91 -2.08 10.86
C ALA A 218 -21.56 -0.72 10.53
N GLU A 219 -20.92 0.39 10.91
CA GLU A 219 -21.36 1.75 10.55
C GLU A 219 -21.35 1.99 9.02
N ILE A 220 -20.28 1.60 8.33
CA ILE A 220 -20.10 1.80 6.89
C ILE A 220 -21.15 1.02 6.07
N LEU A 221 -21.45 -0.20 6.51
CA LEU A 221 -22.38 -1.13 5.86
C LEU A 221 -23.84 -0.96 6.33
N GLY A 222 -24.07 -0.23 7.42
CA GLY A 222 -25.39 -0.07 8.03
C GLY A 222 -25.99 -1.41 8.51
N CYS A 223 -25.17 -2.34 9.01
CA CYS A 223 -25.63 -3.65 9.46
C CYS A 223 -24.83 -4.18 10.64
N SER A 224 -25.32 -5.24 11.29
CA SER A 224 -24.52 -5.98 12.25
C SER A 224 -23.35 -6.69 11.55
N VAL A 225 -22.19 -6.66 12.21
CA VAL A 225 -20.99 -7.39 11.80
C VAL A 225 -20.57 -8.25 12.98
N GLY A 226 -20.37 -9.55 12.78
CA GLY A 226 -19.88 -10.46 13.80
C GLY A 226 -18.39 -10.28 14.09
N PHE A 227 -17.91 -10.78 15.22
CA PHE A 227 -16.49 -10.74 15.58
C PHE A 227 -16.04 -12.03 16.25
N VAL A 228 -14.96 -12.62 15.75
CA VAL A 228 -14.36 -13.84 16.33
C VAL A 228 -12.99 -13.50 16.91
N GLU A 229 -12.90 -13.50 18.23
CA GLU A 229 -11.70 -13.15 18.99
C GLU A 229 -10.56 -14.18 18.82
N ASP A 230 -10.90 -15.47 18.85
CA ASP A 230 -9.97 -16.59 18.80
C ASP A 230 -10.35 -17.58 17.69
N TRP A 231 -9.82 -17.35 16.49
CA TRP A 231 -10.17 -18.13 15.31
C TRP A 231 -9.14 -19.21 14.95
N TYR A 232 -7.93 -19.14 15.50
CA TYR A 232 -6.86 -20.11 15.29
C TYR A 232 -6.26 -20.55 16.62
N ASP A 233 -5.97 -21.83 16.73
CA ASP A 233 -5.23 -22.40 17.84
C ASP A 233 -3.77 -22.67 17.40
N PRO A 234 -2.78 -21.91 17.93
CA PRO A 234 -1.39 -22.09 17.56
C PRO A 234 -0.78 -23.40 18.09
N ALA A 235 -1.36 -24.02 19.12
CA ALA A 235 -0.85 -25.27 19.68
C ALA A 235 -1.17 -26.47 18.77
N THR A 236 -2.37 -26.48 18.18
CA THR A 236 -2.81 -27.56 17.27
C THR A 236 -2.61 -27.20 15.80
N GLY A 237 -2.47 -25.93 15.48
CA GLY A 237 -2.38 -25.45 14.10
C GLY A 237 -3.71 -25.47 13.36
N THR A 238 -4.84 -25.38 14.07
CA THR A 238 -6.18 -25.57 13.51
C THR A 238 -7.11 -24.38 13.72
N ILE A 239 -8.13 -24.25 12.88
CA ILE A 239 -9.23 -23.31 13.09
C ILE A 239 -10.09 -23.82 14.25
N THR A 240 -10.42 -22.93 15.19
CA THR A 240 -11.16 -23.30 16.40
C THR A 240 -12.60 -23.70 16.08
N ALA A 241 -13.13 -24.71 16.78
CA ALA A 241 -14.52 -25.14 16.61
C ALA A 241 -15.53 -24.00 16.88
N ALA A 242 -15.21 -23.12 17.83
CA ALA A 242 -16.02 -21.94 18.14
C ALA A 242 -16.10 -20.94 16.97
N ALA A 243 -14.99 -20.73 16.25
CA ALA A 243 -14.99 -19.88 15.05
C ALA A 243 -15.84 -20.48 13.94
N VAL A 244 -15.71 -21.79 13.68
CA VAL A 244 -16.52 -22.51 12.70
C VAL A 244 -18.01 -22.42 13.03
N ALA A 245 -18.38 -22.61 14.30
CA ALA A 245 -19.77 -22.49 14.76
C ALA A 245 -20.34 -21.08 14.52
N GLN A 246 -19.58 -20.02 14.82
CA GLN A 246 -20.01 -18.63 14.59
C GLN A 246 -20.16 -18.30 13.10
N ILE A 247 -19.25 -18.79 12.25
CA ILE A 247 -19.33 -18.63 10.79
C ILE A 247 -20.57 -19.35 10.24
N ASN A 248 -20.84 -20.58 10.70
CA ASN A 248 -22.00 -21.35 10.28
C ASN A 248 -23.32 -20.69 10.70
N ALA A 249 -23.35 -20.08 11.89
CA ALA A 249 -24.51 -19.37 12.42
C ALA A 249 -24.79 -18.02 11.71
N LEU A 250 -23.85 -17.51 10.90
CA LEU A 250 -24.03 -16.25 10.19
C LEU A 250 -25.22 -16.36 9.22
N PRO A 251 -26.16 -15.39 9.20
CA PRO A 251 -27.27 -15.41 8.25
C PRO A 251 -26.77 -15.19 6.83
N ASN A 252 -27.59 -15.53 5.83
CA ASN A 252 -27.28 -15.21 4.43
C ASN A 252 -27.10 -13.70 4.27
N GLY A 253 -26.00 -13.29 3.66
CA GLY A 253 -25.63 -11.87 3.51
C GLY A 253 -25.02 -11.25 4.78
N GLY A 254 -24.80 -12.04 5.82
CA GLY A 254 -24.11 -11.60 7.02
C GLY A 254 -22.62 -11.41 6.80
N VAL A 255 -22.02 -10.59 7.66
CA VAL A 255 -20.59 -10.25 7.63
C VAL A 255 -20.00 -10.51 9.01
N LEU A 256 -18.80 -11.05 9.05
CA LEU A 256 -18.05 -11.33 10.27
C LEU A 256 -16.58 -10.97 10.08
N VAL A 257 -15.94 -10.47 11.12
CA VAL A 257 -14.51 -10.14 11.13
C VAL A 257 -13.79 -11.11 12.06
N LEU A 258 -12.74 -11.77 11.55
CA LEU A 258 -11.79 -12.51 12.37
C LEU A 258 -10.82 -11.54 13.05
N GLN A 259 -10.40 -11.84 14.28
CA GLN A 259 -9.36 -11.08 14.98
C GLN A 259 -8.06 -10.99 14.14
N ASN A 260 -7.27 -9.95 14.39
CA ASN A 260 -6.01 -9.62 13.73
C ASN A 260 -5.19 -10.85 13.37
N THR A 261 -4.91 -11.06 12.07
CA THR A 261 -4.17 -12.24 11.63
C THR A 261 -2.75 -12.29 12.16
N ARG A 262 -2.13 -11.13 12.43
CA ARG A 262 -0.79 -11.04 13.00
C ARG A 262 -0.72 -11.35 14.50
N LYS A 263 -1.87 -11.56 15.16
CA LYS A 263 -1.97 -12.19 16.49
C LYS A 263 -1.29 -13.56 16.49
N TYR A 264 -1.36 -14.28 15.37
CA TYR A 264 -0.79 -15.62 15.21
C TYR A 264 0.53 -15.56 14.43
N GLU A 265 1.57 -16.21 14.95
CA GLU A 265 2.90 -16.19 14.32
C GLU A 265 2.88 -16.75 12.89
N ILE A 266 2.03 -17.75 12.64
CA ILE A 266 1.89 -18.42 11.33
C ILE A 266 1.66 -17.43 10.19
N GLU A 267 1.00 -16.29 10.44
CA GLU A 267 0.77 -15.24 9.45
C GLU A 267 2.07 -14.63 8.91
N ARG A 268 3.13 -14.58 9.74
CA ARG A 268 4.35 -13.81 9.50
C ARG A 268 5.60 -14.66 9.26
N VAL A 269 5.47 -15.99 9.25
CA VAL A 269 6.63 -16.91 9.14
C VAL A 269 7.44 -16.73 7.86
N LEU A 270 6.84 -16.16 6.80
CA LEU A 270 7.51 -15.92 5.52
C LEU A 270 8.27 -14.59 5.46
N TRP A 271 8.13 -13.68 6.43
CA TRP A 271 8.75 -12.35 6.36
C TRP A 271 10.28 -12.37 6.37
N LYS A 272 10.87 -13.39 6.98
CA LYS A 272 12.32 -13.58 7.11
C LYS A 272 12.78 -14.94 6.62
N ALA A 273 11.89 -15.70 5.96
CA ALA A 273 12.21 -17.01 5.45
C ALA A 273 13.27 -16.91 4.36
N LYS A 274 14.17 -17.89 4.34
CA LYS A 274 15.16 -18.12 3.29
C LYS A 274 14.82 -19.42 2.55
N PRO A 275 15.36 -19.64 1.33
CA PRO A 275 15.10 -20.86 0.58
C PRO A 275 15.35 -22.15 1.37
N ALA A 276 16.35 -22.14 2.27
CA ALA A 276 16.67 -23.28 3.15
C ALA A 276 15.58 -23.59 4.20
N ASP A 277 14.72 -22.64 4.54
CA ASP A 277 13.65 -22.82 5.54
C ASP A 277 12.42 -23.50 4.95
N ILE A 278 12.29 -23.56 3.61
CA ILE A 278 11.10 -24.07 2.90
C ILE A 278 10.68 -25.47 3.37
N PRO A 279 11.58 -26.48 3.50
CA PRO A 279 11.19 -27.81 3.95
C PRO A 279 10.51 -27.84 5.33
N ALA A 280 10.89 -26.94 6.24
CA ALA A 280 10.31 -26.83 7.57
C ALA A 280 9.01 -26.00 7.58
N LEU A 281 8.87 -25.05 6.66
CA LEU A 281 7.70 -24.17 6.57
C LEU A 281 6.54 -24.79 5.78
N ALA A 282 6.84 -25.54 4.72
CA ALA A 282 5.84 -26.04 3.79
C ALA A 282 4.75 -26.93 4.45
N PRO A 283 5.07 -27.89 5.35
CA PRO A 283 4.04 -28.74 5.95
C PRO A 283 2.99 -27.95 6.74
N LYS A 284 3.42 -27.01 7.58
CA LYS A 284 2.51 -26.19 8.40
C LYS A 284 1.72 -25.18 7.57
N LEU A 285 2.29 -24.65 6.49
CA LEU A 285 1.59 -23.73 5.59
C LEU A 285 0.58 -24.45 4.69
N ALA A 286 0.90 -25.67 4.23
CA ALA A 286 -0.05 -26.53 3.54
C ALA A 286 -1.23 -26.89 4.47
N ALA A 287 -0.95 -27.26 5.72
CA ALA A 287 -1.97 -27.51 6.73
C ALA A 287 -2.87 -26.29 6.96
N LEU A 288 -2.30 -25.09 7.12
CA LEU A 288 -3.05 -23.84 7.27
C LEU A 288 -3.98 -23.60 6.06
N ALA A 289 -3.48 -23.73 4.84
CA ALA A 289 -4.28 -23.50 3.64
C ALA A 289 -5.48 -24.47 3.58
N ASN A 290 -5.25 -25.75 3.87
CA ASN A 290 -6.29 -26.77 3.91
C ASN A 290 -7.30 -26.52 5.05
N GLU A 291 -6.85 -26.11 6.24
CA GLU A 291 -7.71 -25.78 7.37
C GLU A 291 -8.70 -24.65 7.02
N PHE A 292 -8.25 -23.60 6.33
CA PHE A 292 -9.14 -22.55 5.83
C PHE A 292 -10.13 -23.10 4.78
N ALA A 293 -9.64 -23.90 3.81
CA ALA A 293 -10.47 -24.45 2.75
C ALA A 293 -11.55 -25.42 3.26
N GLU A 294 -11.21 -26.25 4.24
CA GLU A 294 -12.08 -27.28 4.79
C GLU A 294 -13.08 -26.71 5.81
N LYS A 295 -12.64 -25.77 6.67
CA LYS A 295 -13.45 -25.32 7.83
C LYS A 295 -14.06 -23.93 7.69
N ILE A 296 -13.56 -23.09 6.78
CA ILE A 296 -14.04 -21.71 6.64
C ILE A 296 -14.73 -21.50 5.29
N ALA A 297 -14.00 -21.57 4.18
CA ALA A 297 -14.52 -21.27 2.86
C ALA A 297 -13.63 -21.82 1.75
N THR A 298 -14.21 -22.13 0.59
CA THR A 298 -13.48 -22.51 -0.63
C THR A 298 -13.44 -21.40 -1.68
N VAL A 299 -14.05 -20.25 -1.39
CA VAL A 299 -14.08 -19.06 -2.24
C VAL A 299 -13.34 -17.94 -1.51
N TYR A 300 -12.43 -17.29 -2.24
CA TYR A 300 -11.53 -16.28 -1.70
C TYR A 300 -11.56 -15.00 -2.53
N VAL A 301 -11.65 -13.86 -1.85
CA VAL A 301 -11.55 -12.53 -2.44
C VAL A 301 -10.36 -11.82 -1.81
N HIS A 302 -9.38 -11.41 -2.63
CA HIS A 302 -8.33 -10.49 -2.19
C HIS A 302 -8.87 -9.06 -2.31
N GLU A 303 -8.84 -8.30 -1.23
CA GLU A 303 -9.23 -6.88 -1.18
C GLU A 303 -8.29 -6.14 -0.21
N ALA A 304 -7.00 -6.50 -0.25
CA ALA A 304 -5.97 -6.01 0.65
C ALA A 304 -4.86 -5.27 -0.12
N PHE A 305 -5.26 -4.27 -0.90
CA PHE A 305 -4.36 -3.56 -1.84
C PHE A 305 -3.07 -3.02 -1.20
N SER A 306 -3.13 -2.55 0.05
CA SER A 306 -1.95 -2.00 0.75
C SER A 306 -1.09 -3.05 1.46
N ALA A 307 -1.48 -4.33 1.45
CA ALA A 307 -0.78 -5.40 2.15
C ALA A 307 0.40 -5.94 1.33
N GLY A 308 1.54 -5.26 1.39
CA GLY A 308 2.75 -5.65 0.64
C GLY A 308 3.63 -6.72 1.29
N SER A 309 3.27 -7.25 2.46
CA SER A 309 4.05 -8.31 3.13
C SER A 309 3.64 -9.70 2.64
N LEU A 310 4.56 -10.67 2.69
CA LEU A 310 4.28 -12.08 2.42
C LEU A 310 3.49 -12.73 3.57
N ASP A 311 2.31 -12.17 3.86
CA ASP A 311 1.41 -12.67 4.89
C ASP A 311 0.74 -13.97 4.40
N ALA A 312 0.68 -15.00 5.26
CA ALA A 312 0.15 -16.32 4.88
C ALA A 312 -1.30 -16.23 4.36
N SER A 313 -2.11 -15.36 4.95
CA SER A 313 -3.45 -14.98 4.47
C SER A 313 -3.54 -14.47 3.02
N SER A 314 -2.49 -13.84 2.48
CA SER A 314 -2.43 -13.31 1.11
C SER A 314 -1.76 -14.27 0.13
N VAL A 315 -0.78 -15.07 0.58
CA VAL A 315 0.05 -15.89 -0.33
C VAL A 315 -0.05 -17.39 -0.13
N VAL A 316 -0.61 -17.86 0.99
CA VAL A 316 -0.73 -19.31 1.31
C VAL A 316 -2.18 -19.76 1.26
N VAL A 317 -3.07 -19.08 1.98
CA VAL A 317 -4.50 -19.38 2.03
C VAL A 317 -5.16 -19.49 0.64
N PRO A 318 -4.93 -18.57 -0.34
CA PRO A 318 -5.55 -18.71 -1.65
C PRO A 318 -5.13 -19.96 -2.44
N ALA A 319 -4.01 -20.62 -2.10
CA ALA A 319 -3.54 -21.80 -2.81
C ALA A 319 -4.45 -23.03 -2.67
N ALA A 320 -5.29 -23.08 -1.62
CA ALA A 320 -6.25 -24.16 -1.39
C ALA A 320 -7.69 -23.83 -1.85
N MET A 321 -7.89 -22.68 -2.49
CA MET A 321 -9.23 -22.19 -2.82
C MET A 321 -9.68 -22.68 -4.19
N ASN A 322 -10.96 -23.06 -4.30
CA ASN A 322 -11.57 -23.49 -5.55
C ASN A 322 -11.78 -22.30 -6.51
N GLN A 323 -12.11 -21.15 -5.95
CA GLN A 323 -12.31 -19.91 -6.69
C GLN A 323 -11.62 -18.77 -5.95
N VAL A 324 -10.83 -18.00 -6.70
CA VAL A 324 -10.17 -16.78 -6.22
C VAL A 324 -10.59 -15.62 -7.10
N ALA A 325 -10.74 -14.43 -6.52
CA ALA A 325 -10.96 -13.21 -7.27
C ALA A 325 -10.32 -12.02 -6.58
N LEU A 326 -10.07 -10.96 -7.36
CA LEU A 326 -9.88 -9.64 -6.78
C LEU A 326 -11.24 -9.05 -6.42
N GLY A 327 -11.27 -8.36 -5.28
CA GLY A 327 -12.36 -7.49 -4.90
C GLY A 327 -12.44 -6.30 -5.86
N LYS A 328 -13.57 -5.61 -5.82
CA LYS A 328 -13.90 -4.56 -6.77
C LYS A 328 -12.91 -3.40 -6.71
N TYR A 329 -12.57 -2.91 -5.52
CA TYR A 329 -11.67 -1.77 -5.41
C TYR A 329 -10.26 -2.11 -5.90
N GLU A 330 -9.70 -3.22 -5.42
CA GLU A 330 -8.39 -3.70 -5.85
C GLU A 330 -8.33 -3.98 -7.35
N GLY A 331 -9.35 -4.66 -7.91
CA GLY A 331 -9.48 -4.87 -9.35
C GLY A 331 -9.48 -3.56 -10.14
N GLU A 332 -10.27 -2.57 -9.71
CA GLU A 332 -10.31 -1.25 -10.35
C GLU A 332 -8.97 -0.51 -10.27
N GLN A 333 -8.27 -0.59 -9.13
CA GLN A 333 -6.94 0.03 -8.98
C GLN A 333 -5.90 -0.60 -9.92
N PHE A 334 -5.97 -1.91 -10.14
CA PHE A 334 -5.07 -2.60 -11.06
C PHE A 334 -5.43 -2.38 -12.53
N ASP A 335 -6.71 -2.36 -12.88
CA ASP A 335 -7.14 -2.26 -14.28
C ASP A 335 -7.01 -0.83 -14.85
N GLY A 336 -7.18 0.19 -14.02
CA GLY A 336 -7.08 1.60 -14.45
C GLY A 336 -5.78 2.27 -13.97
N PRO A 337 -5.73 2.77 -12.73
CA PRO A 337 -4.61 3.57 -12.21
C PRO A 337 -3.24 2.92 -12.38
N LEU A 338 -3.07 1.62 -12.07
CA LEU A 338 -1.78 0.96 -12.27
C LEU A 338 -1.36 0.97 -13.73
N ASN A 339 -2.27 0.64 -14.65
CA ASN A 339 -1.98 0.63 -16.08
C ASN A 339 -1.60 2.02 -16.61
N ASP A 340 -2.23 3.08 -16.12
CA ASP A 340 -1.82 4.46 -16.41
C ASP A 340 -0.43 4.77 -15.86
N CYS A 341 -0.13 4.35 -14.62
CA CYS A 341 1.19 4.49 -14.02
C CYS A 341 2.29 3.74 -14.79
N LEU A 342 2.01 2.55 -15.32
CA LEU A 342 2.96 1.77 -16.13
C LEU A 342 3.28 2.43 -17.48
N ARG A 343 2.34 3.23 -18.01
CA ARG A 343 2.50 4.00 -19.26
C ARG A 343 3.01 5.42 -19.04
N ALA A 344 3.34 5.80 -17.80
CA ALA A 344 3.83 7.13 -17.51
C ALA A 344 5.06 7.46 -18.36
N GLN A 345 5.05 8.65 -18.95
CA GLN A 345 6.19 9.20 -19.70
C GLN A 345 7.01 10.18 -18.87
N MET A 346 6.49 10.59 -17.72
CA MET A 346 7.19 11.46 -16.78
C MET A 346 7.08 10.87 -15.38
N VAL A 347 8.21 10.79 -14.68
CA VAL A 347 8.25 10.43 -13.27
C VAL A 347 8.88 11.57 -12.47
N ILE A 348 8.25 11.90 -11.35
CA ILE A 348 8.84 12.74 -10.31
C ILE A 348 9.23 11.79 -9.18
N PHE A 349 10.53 11.64 -8.94
CA PHE A 349 11.06 10.64 -8.03
C PHE A 349 11.99 11.24 -6.99
N SER A 350 11.76 10.89 -5.73
CA SER A 350 12.50 11.45 -4.59
C SER A 350 12.72 10.39 -3.51
N GLY A 351 13.83 10.53 -2.80
CA GLY A 351 14.24 9.59 -1.76
C GLY A 351 15.33 10.14 -0.88
N LEU A 352 15.26 9.84 0.42
CA LEU A 352 16.39 10.02 1.33
C LEU A 352 17.43 8.91 1.16
N LYS A 353 16.95 7.67 1.00
CA LYS A 353 17.80 6.50 0.79
C LYS A 353 18.08 6.29 -0.69
N ILE A 354 19.30 5.86 -0.97
CA ILE A 354 19.81 5.66 -2.33
C ILE A 354 19.40 4.33 -2.96
N ASP A 355 18.82 3.40 -2.17
CA ASP A 355 18.25 2.15 -2.67
C ASP A 355 17.13 2.37 -3.70
N LYS A 356 16.46 3.52 -3.63
CA LYS A 356 15.48 3.98 -4.63
C LYS A 356 16.05 4.17 -6.04
N LEU A 357 17.37 4.20 -6.23
CA LEU A 357 17.95 4.22 -7.57
C LEU A 357 17.60 2.94 -8.35
N ASP A 358 17.43 1.80 -7.66
CA ASP A 358 16.98 0.54 -8.27
C ASP A 358 15.53 0.65 -8.77
N ASP A 359 14.65 1.25 -7.97
CA ASP A 359 13.26 1.50 -8.37
C ASP A 359 13.21 2.40 -9.61
N LEU A 360 13.99 3.49 -9.62
CA LEU A 360 14.04 4.40 -10.75
C LEU A 360 14.57 3.71 -12.01
N GLN A 361 15.65 2.95 -11.90
CA GLN A 361 16.20 2.19 -13.03
C GLN A 361 15.15 1.21 -13.58
N ALA A 362 14.52 0.42 -12.70
CA ALA A 362 13.46 -0.50 -13.10
C ALA A 362 12.27 0.22 -13.76
N MET A 363 11.97 1.46 -13.35
CA MET A 363 10.94 2.28 -14.00
C MET A 363 11.34 2.72 -15.41
N ILE A 364 12.60 3.14 -15.60
CA ILE A 364 13.18 3.58 -16.88
C ILE A 364 13.29 2.41 -17.86
N ASP A 365 13.76 1.24 -17.39
CA ASP A 365 13.95 0.01 -18.18
C ASP A 365 12.67 -0.49 -18.86
N ARG A 366 11.49 -0.05 -18.38
CA ARG A 366 10.20 -0.31 -19.04
C ARG A 366 10.08 0.39 -20.40
N GLY A 367 10.93 1.37 -20.68
CA GLY A 367 11.04 2.05 -21.97
C GLY A 367 9.94 3.08 -22.26
N THR A 368 9.04 3.37 -21.31
CA THR A 368 7.93 4.32 -21.49
C THR A 368 8.21 5.72 -20.96
N ILE A 369 9.05 5.83 -19.93
CA ILE A 369 9.48 7.11 -19.36
C ILE A 369 10.15 7.94 -20.47
N ARG A 370 10.15 9.26 -20.37
CA ARG A 370 10.82 10.21 -21.28
C ARG A 370 11.45 11.37 -20.51
N LYS A 371 10.90 11.65 -19.32
CA LYS A 371 11.40 12.67 -18.41
C LYS A 371 11.44 12.15 -16.98
N VAL A 372 12.58 12.35 -16.33
CA VAL A 372 12.76 12.11 -14.90
C VAL A 372 13.02 13.44 -14.22
N ILE A 373 12.19 13.77 -13.23
CA ILE A 373 12.45 14.85 -12.28
C ILE A 373 12.90 14.20 -10.98
N ALA A 374 14.21 14.16 -10.76
CA ALA A 374 14.80 13.62 -9.55
C ALA A 374 14.91 14.71 -8.47
N ALA A 375 14.63 14.33 -7.22
CA ALA A 375 14.82 15.17 -6.03
C ALA A 375 15.42 14.36 -4.86
N GLY A 376 15.78 15.04 -3.78
CA GLY A 376 16.39 14.42 -2.60
C GLY A 376 17.79 13.84 -2.88
N SER A 377 18.20 12.84 -2.10
CA SER A 377 19.52 12.20 -2.19
C SER A 377 19.77 11.56 -3.56
N LEU A 378 18.70 11.08 -4.21
CA LEU A 378 18.75 10.52 -5.57
C LEU A 378 19.30 11.54 -6.59
N ALA A 379 18.82 12.79 -6.51
CA ALA A 379 19.30 13.85 -7.39
C ALA A 379 20.79 14.17 -7.15
N MET A 380 21.28 14.00 -5.93
CA MET A 380 22.68 14.23 -5.59
C MET A 380 23.59 13.18 -6.22
N ALA A 381 23.21 11.90 -6.16
CA ALA A 381 23.93 10.83 -6.83
C ALA A 381 24.02 11.05 -8.36
N LEU A 382 22.90 11.42 -8.99
CA LEU A 382 22.86 11.74 -10.42
C LEU A 382 23.73 12.95 -10.77
N LYS A 383 23.72 14.01 -9.95
CA LYS A 383 24.60 15.19 -10.16
C LYS A 383 26.07 14.85 -10.04
N LYS A 384 26.46 14.01 -9.06
CA LYS A 384 27.85 13.57 -8.93
C LYS A 384 28.26 12.69 -10.11
N ALA A 385 27.40 11.78 -10.54
CA ALA A 385 27.64 10.96 -11.73
C ALA A 385 27.84 11.82 -12.99
N ASP A 386 26.96 12.79 -13.25
CA ASP A 386 27.10 13.75 -14.37
C ASP A 386 28.42 14.53 -14.30
N ALA A 387 28.76 15.07 -13.13
CA ALA A 387 30.01 15.80 -12.95
C ALA A 387 31.23 14.94 -13.27
N GLU A 388 31.28 13.71 -12.74
CA GLU A 388 32.40 12.80 -12.97
C GLU A 388 32.49 12.34 -14.43
N LEU A 389 31.36 12.08 -15.10
CA LEU A 389 31.33 11.79 -16.54
C LEU A 389 31.89 12.96 -17.37
N ALA A 390 31.67 14.18 -16.91
CA ALA A 390 32.21 15.40 -17.52
C ALA A 390 33.64 15.75 -17.04
N GLY A 391 34.30 14.89 -16.26
CA GLY A 391 35.65 15.15 -15.71
C GLY A 391 35.69 16.25 -14.64
N ARG A 392 34.55 16.61 -14.06
CA ARG A 392 34.41 17.59 -12.98
C ARG A 392 34.29 16.89 -11.62
N GLN A 393 34.57 17.64 -10.55
CA GLN A 393 34.29 17.21 -9.19
C GLN A 393 32.92 17.71 -8.72
N PHE A 394 32.22 16.90 -7.93
CA PHE A 394 31.01 17.26 -7.22
C PHE A 394 31.04 16.60 -5.84
N ASP A 395 31.11 17.42 -4.80
CA ASP A 395 31.19 16.98 -3.40
C ASP A 395 29.77 16.80 -2.82
N LEU A 396 29.49 15.62 -2.28
CA LEU A 396 28.24 15.26 -1.59
C LEU A 396 28.31 15.52 -0.07
N GLY A 397 29.44 16.02 0.44
CA GLY A 397 29.71 16.27 1.84
C GLY A 397 29.58 14.99 2.67
N LEU A 398 28.81 15.06 3.76
CA LEU A 398 28.59 13.91 4.66
C LEU A 398 27.95 12.70 3.98
N SER A 399 27.35 12.85 2.80
CA SER A 399 26.71 11.73 2.08
C SER A 399 27.71 10.85 1.34
N GLU A 400 28.96 11.27 1.16
CA GLU A 400 30.03 10.43 0.60
C GLU A 400 31.09 9.99 1.60
N ASP A 401 30.97 10.43 2.86
CA ASP A 401 31.89 10.06 3.94
C ASP A 401 31.62 8.62 4.42
N PRO A 402 32.60 7.69 4.30
CA PRO A 402 32.47 6.32 4.80
C PRO A 402 32.15 6.21 6.30
N ALA A 403 32.50 7.23 7.10
CA ALA A 403 32.16 7.27 8.53
C ALA A 403 30.64 7.31 8.76
N HIS A 404 29.86 7.67 7.74
CA HIS A 404 28.40 7.76 7.79
C HIS A 404 27.72 6.59 7.08
N SER A 405 28.43 5.48 6.83
CA SER A 405 27.90 4.32 6.11
C SER A 405 26.67 3.65 6.74
N ASP A 406 26.42 3.86 8.05
CA ASP A 406 25.23 3.41 8.76
C ASP A 406 24.02 4.35 8.56
N LYS A 407 24.23 5.54 7.98
CA LYS A 407 23.21 6.58 7.85
C LYS A 407 22.40 6.42 6.57
N PRO A 408 21.08 6.74 6.61
CA PRO A 408 20.20 6.56 5.47
C PRO A 408 20.52 7.45 4.27
N TYR A 409 21.30 8.52 4.45
CA TYR A 409 21.69 9.45 3.38
C TYR A 409 23.05 9.13 2.75
N PHE A 410 23.79 8.15 3.26
CA PHE A 410 25.07 7.76 2.66
C PHE A 410 24.87 7.18 1.25
N ILE A 411 25.71 7.63 0.32
CA ILE A 411 25.69 7.28 -1.10
C ILE A 411 27.00 6.52 -1.39
N PRO A 412 26.97 5.18 -1.38
CA PRO A 412 28.16 4.39 -1.64
C PRO A 412 28.60 4.49 -3.10
N ARG A 413 29.88 4.24 -3.35
CA ARG A 413 30.51 4.44 -4.66
C ARG A 413 29.80 3.66 -5.79
N ASN A 414 29.37 2.44 -5.53
CA ASN A 414 28.66 1.61 -6.52
C ASN A 414 27.35 2.25 -7.00
N ARG A 415 26.69 3.09 -6.18
CA ARG A 415 25.49 3.83 -6.57
C ARG A 415 25.80 4.99 -7.51
N ILE A 416 26.96 5.62 -7.36
CA ILE A 416 27.45 6.62 -8.33
C ILE A 416 27.74 5.94 -9.66
N GLU A 417 28.37 4.76 -9.67
CA GLU A 417 28.63 4.02 -10.91
C GLU A 417 27.33 3.55 -11.59
N GLN A 418 26.34 3.08 -10.82
CA GLN A 418 25.00 2.82 -11.34
C GLN A 418 24.40 4.09 -11.98
N ALA A 419 24.41 5.22 -11.27
CA ALA A 419 23.89 6.49 -11.77
C ALA A 419 24.57 6.93 -13.09
N LYS A 420 25.89 6.72 -13.22
CA LYS A 420 26.62 6.98 -14.47
C LYS A 420 26.14 6.11 -15.62
N GLN A 421 25.91 4.82 -15.35
CA GLN A 421 25.38 3.90 -16.36
C GLN A 421 23.98 4.32 -16.83
N MET A 422 23.13 4.79 -15.92
CA MET A 422 21.80 5.31 -16.30
C MET A 422 21.96 6.52 -17.23
N LEU A 423 22.74 7.53 -16.79
CA LEU A 423 22.94 8.77 -17.56
C LEU A 423 23.58 8.55 -18.93
N SER A 424 24.46 7.55 -19.08
CA SER A 424 25.10 7.25 -20.36
C SER A 424 24.21 6.46 -21.33
N GLN A 425 23.20 5.76 -20.83
CA GLN A 425 22.25 5.00 -21.64
C GLN A 425 21.08 5.85 -22.17
N GLY A 426 20.88 7.05 -21.63
CA GLY A 426 19.73 7.92 -21.88
C GLY A 426 18.76 7.84 -20.72
#